data_AF-A0A1G1Z8C5-F1
#
_entry.id   AF-A0A1G1Z8C5-F1
#
_cell.length_a   1.000
_cell.length_b   1.000
_cell.length_c   1.000
_cell.angle_alpha   90.00
_cell.angle_beta   90.00
_cell.angle_gamma   90.00
#
_symmetry.space_group_name_H-M   'P 1'
#
loop_
_entity.id
_entity.type
_entity.pdbx_description
1 polymer ?
#
loop_
_entity_poly.entity_id
_entity_poly.type
_entity_poly.pdbx_seq_one_letter_code
_entity_poly.pdbx_strand_id
1 'polypeptide(L)'
;MPRTTSAKKALRQSEARRVRNLSVRRSIRKTIKQFETSVASGNLEDTKSQLQAVFKVLDKAAKTGVIKKNKSSRLKSRLSLRLKKASVSGAESQV
;
A
#
# COMPACT_ATOMS: atom_id res chain seq x y z
N MET A 1 4.06 4.07 33.50
CA MET A 1 4.56 2.68 33.64
C MET A 1 3.38 1.75 33.93
N PRO A 2 3.31 0.53 33.39
CA PRO A 2 2.22 -0.40 33.66
C PRO A 2 2.13 -0.71 35.17
N ARG A 3 0.94 -0.59 35.76
CA ARG A 3 0.73 -0.83 37.20
C ARG A 3 0.37 -2.29 37.52
N THR A 4 -0.15 -3.03 36.55
CA THR A 4 -0.56 -4.43 36.69
C THR A 4 0.29 -5.36 35.82
N THR A 5 0.40 -6.63 36.22
CA THR A 5 1.17 -7.66 35.50
C THR A 5 0.62 -7.91 34.09
N SER A 6 -0.70 -7.85 33.92
CA SER A 6 -1.39 -7.92 32.62
C SER A 6 -1.01 -6.76 31.70
N ALA A 7 -0.93 -5.54 32.23
CA ALA A 7 -0.54 -4.36 31.46
C ALA A 7 0.95 -4.43 31.02
N LYS A 8 1.84 -4.95 31.87
CA LYS A 8 3.27 -5.18 31.50
C LYS A 8 3.40 -6.19 30.36
N LYS A 9 2.55 -7.25 30.35
CA LYS A 9 2.49 -8.21 29.22
C LYS A 9 1.93 -7.55 27.95
N ALA A 10 0.88 -6.76 28.06
CA ALA A 10 0.28 -6.06 26.93
C ALA A 10 1.27 -5.08 26.26
N LEU A 11 2.09 -4.37 27.06
CA LEU A 11 3.11 -3.46 26.56
C LEU A 11 4.14 -4.20 25.68
N ARG A 12 4.71 -5.30 26.18
CA ARG A 12 5.66 -6.14 25.41
C ARG A 12 5.06 -6.65 24.11
N GLN A 13 3.82 -7.12 24.14
CA GLN A 13 3.11 -7.58 22.94
C GLN A 13 2.88 -6.44 21.93
N SER A 14 2.53 -5.25 22.43
CA SER A 14 2.30 -4.06 21.61
C SER A 14 3.57 -3.64 20.86
N GLU A 15 4.71 -3.62 21.54
CA GLU A 15 6.01 -3.29 20.93
C GLU A 15 6.38 -4.25 19.81
N ALA A 16 6.26 -5.56 20.05
CA ALA A 16 6.54 -6.59 19.03
C ALA A 16 5.58 -6.49 17.82
N ARG A 17 4.31 -6.15 18.04
CA ARG A 17 3.35 -5.89 16.95
C ARG A 17 3.69 -4.59 16.22
N ARG A 18 4.11 -3.55 16.94
CA ARG A 18 4.48 -2.24 16.37
C ARG A 18 5.62 -2.38 15.37
N VAL A 19 6.69 -3.11 15.71
CA VAL A 19 7.84 -3.31 14.81
C VAL A 19 7.43 -4.00 13.51
N ARG A 20 6.67 -5.10 13.60
CA ARG A 20 6.16 -5.83 12.43
C ARG A 20 5.26 -4.96 11.56
N ASN A 21 4.31 -4.26 12.19
CA ASN A 21 3.38 -3.39 11.49
C ASN A 21 4.09 -2.20 10.82
N LEU A 22 5.15 -1.68 11.44
CA LEU A 22 5.96 -0.59 10.88
C LEU A 22 6.66 -1.03 9.60
N SER A 23 7.24 -2.24 9.58
CA SER A 23 7.86 -2.81 8.38
C SER A 23 6.85 -2.93 7.24
N VAL A 24 5.69 -3.55 7.49
CA VAL A 24 4.62 -3.69 6.47
C VAL A 24 4.14 -2.33 5.96
N ARG A 25 3.93 -1.35 6.85
CA ARG A 25 3.55 0.02 6.46
C ARG A 25 4.61 0.73 5.62
N ARG A 26 5.90 0.50 5.90
CA ARG A 26 7.01 1.01 5.07
C ARG A 26 7.00 0.36 3.69
N SER A 27 6.81 -0.96 3.61
CA SER A 27 6.71 -1.67 2.33
C SER A 27 5.56 -1.15 1.47
N ILE A 28 4.35 -0.96 2.04
CA ILE A 28 3.21 -0.37 1.32
C ILE A 28 3.56 1.01 0.75
N ARG A 29 4.19 1.88 1.55
CA ARG A 29 4.57 3.23 1.10
C ARG A 29 5.62 3.17 -0.01
N LYS A 30 6.61 2.28 0.11
CA LYS A 30 7.65 2.08 -0.90
C LYS A 30 7.04 1.64 -2.22
N THR A 31 6.17 0.64 -2.22
CA THR A 31 5.55 0.11 -3.45
C THR A 31 4.63 1.12 -4.12
N ILE A 32 3.90 1.93 -3.33
CA ILE A 32 3.07 3.02 -3.88
C ILE A 32 3.97 4.08 -4.53
N LYS A 33 5.07 4.47 -3.87
CA LYS A 33 6.02 5.44 -4.44
C LYS A 33 6.65 4.94 -5.74
N GLN A 34 7.01 3.65 -5.80
CA GLN A 34 7.53 3.02 -7.02
C GLN A 34 6.51 3.06 -8.17
N PHE A 35 5.24 2.77 -7.89
CA PHE A 35 4.17 2.92 -8.87
C PHE A 35 4.03 4.38 -9.35
N GLU A 36 4.04 5.36 -8.43
CA GLU A 36 3.96 6.78 -8.79
C GLU A 36 5.14 7.23 -9.67
N THR A 37 6.35 6.73 -9.40
CA THR A 37 7.52 7.02 -10.25
C THR A 37 7.42 6.39 -11.63
N SER A 38 6.89 5.17 -11.76
CA SER A 38 6.71 4.50 -13.06
C SER A 38 5.61 5.18 -13.90
N VAL A 39 4.56 5.68 -13.26
CA VAL A 39 3.53 6.48 -13.95
C VAL A 39 4.13 7.78 -14.48
N ALA A 40 5.00 8.44 -13.72
CA ALA A 40 5.66 9.66 -14.14
C ALA A 40 6.67 9.44 -15.29
N SER A 41 7.29 8.25 -15.36
CA SER A 41 8.24 7.92 -16.43
C SER A 41 7.57 7.46 -17.74
N GLY A 42 6.25 7.29 -17.78
CA GLY A 42 5.50 6.96 -19.00
C GLY A 42 5.60 5.49 -19.45
N ASN A 43 6.27 4.62 -18.69
CA ASN A 43 6.43 3.20 -19.06
C ASN A 43 5.17 2.41 -18.69
N LEU A 44 4.28 2.18 -19.65
CA LEU A 44 2.98 1.53 -19.42
C LEU A 44 3.11 0.06 -18.96
N GLU A 45 4.05 -0.71 -19.53
CA GLU A 45 4.25 -2.12 -19.17
C GLU A 45 4.81 -2.28 -17.75
N ASP A 46 5.83 -1.49 -17.40
CA ASP A 46 6.37 -1.45 -16.04
C ASP A 46 5.30 -1.03 -15.03
N THR A 47 4.47 -0.05 -15.39
CA THR A 47 3.41 0.45 -14.52
C THR A 47 2.34 -0.63 -14.23
N LYS A 48 1.97 -1.45 -15.23
CA LYS A 48 1.05 -2.58 -15.03
C LYS A 48 1.66 -3.63 -14.10
N SER A 49 2.93 -3.98 -14.29
CA SER A 49 3.65 -4.92 -13.42
C SER A 49 3.74 -4.42 -11.98
N GLN A 50 4.11 -3.14 -11.79
CA GLN A 50 4.15 -2.52 -10.46
C GLN A 50 2.77 -2.47 -9.81
N LEU A 51 1.69 -2.21 -10.57
CA LEU A 51 0.33 -2.22 -10.04
C LEU A 51 -0.06 -3.59 -9.44
N GLN A 52 0.29 -4.68 -10.13
CA GLN A 52 0.06 -6.04 -9.62
C GLN A 52 0.84 -6.28 -8.33
N ALA A 53 2.09 -5.83 -8.26
CA ALA A 53 2.91 -5.91 -7.05
C ALA A 53 2.28 -5.12 -5.88
N VAL A 54 1.76 -3.91 -6.14
CA VAL A 54 1.07 -3.11 -5.12
C VAL A 54 -0.18 -3.84 -4.61
N PHE A 55 -0.99 -4.43 -5.49
CA PHE A 55 -2.19 -5.18 -5.07
C PHE A 55 -1.83 -6.37 -4.17
N LYS A 56 -0.80 -7.13 -4.54
CA LYS A 56 -0.31 -8.27 -3.75
C LYS A 56 0.09 -7.84 -2.33
N VAL A 57 0.80 -6.71 -2.19
CA VAL A 57 1.22 -6.19 -0.89
C VAL A 57 0.03 -5.68 -0.06
N LEU A 58 -0.91 -4.96 -0.69
CA LEU A 58 -2.11 -4.46 -0.01
C LEU A 58 -2.99 -5.60 0.53
N ASP A 59 -3.18 -6.67 -0.25
CA ASP A 59 -4.02 -7.79 0.18
C ASP A 59 -3.38 -8.62 1.28
N LYS A 60 -2.06 -8.84 1.22
CA LYS A 60 -1.33 -9.46 2.33
C LYS A 60 -1.41 -8.63 3.60
N ALA A 61 -1.31 -7.31 3.50
CA ALA A 61 -1.45 -6.41 4.63
C ALA A 61 -2.88 -6.39 5.21
N ALA A 62 -3.90 -6.58 4.35
CA ALA A 62 -5.28 -6.70 4.79
C ALA A 62 -5.55 -8.05 5.47
N LYS A 63 -5.02 -9.16 4.91
CA LYS A 63 -5.15 -10.51 5.50
C LYS A 63 -4.49 -10.62 6.87
N THR A 64 -3.34 -9.97 7.06
CA THR A 64 -2.62 -9.94 8.34
C THR A 64 -3.17 -8.92 9.35
N GLY A 65 -4.21 -8.16 8.98
CA GLY A 65 -4.86 -7.19 9.87
C GLY A 65 -4.09 -5.89 10.10
N VAL A 66 -2.99 -5.64 9.36
CA VAL A 66 -2.22 -4.40 9.45
C VAL A 66 -3.02 -3.20 8.91
N ILE A 67 -3.84 -3.44 7.88
CA ILE A 67 -4.81 -2.48 7.34
C ILE A 67 -6.21 -3.11 7.29
N LYS A 68 -7.25 -2.29 7.46
CA LYS A 68 -8.64 -2.75 7.28
C LYS A 68 -8.90 -3.08 5.81
N LYS A 69 -9.78 -4.04 5.54
CA LYS A 69 -10.20 -4.46 4.18
C LYS A 69 -10.60 -3.26 3.32
N ASN A 70 -11.44 -2.37 3.85
CA ASN A 70 -11.89 -1.16 3.15
C ASN A 70 -10.74 -0.21 2.81
N LYS A 71 -9.67 -0.15 3.62
CA LYS A 71 -8.49 0.65 3.30
C LYS A 71 -7.74 0.06 2.10
N SER A 72 -7.61 -1.26 2.02
CA SER A 72 -7.06 -1.92 0.83
C SER A 72 -7.90 -1.61 -0.40
N SER A 73 -9.22 -1.83 -0.35
CA SER A 73 -10.12 -1.58 -1.49
C SER A 73 -10.09 -0.14 -1.99
N ARG A 74 -10.09 0.85 -1.07
CA ARG A 74 -9.95 2.27 -1.44
C ARG A 74 -8.63 2.58 -2.14
N LEU A 75 -7.52 2.00 -1.65
CA LEU A 75 -6.20 2.21 -2.27
C LEU A 75 -6.14 1.58 -3.66
N LYS A 76 -6.66 0.35 -3.83
CA LYS A 76 -6.74 -0.29 -5.16
C LYS A 76 -7.52 0.56 -6.16
N SER A 77 -8.74 0.96 -5.77
CA SER A 77 -9.62 1.79 -6.62
C SER A 77 -8.93 3.10 -7.04
N ARG A 78 -8.29 3.80 -6.10
CA ARG A 78 -7.57 5.05 -6.40
C ARG A 78 -6.39 4.85 -7.34
N LEU A 79 -5.60 3.80 -7.16
CA LEU A 79 -4.44 3.52 -8.02
C LEU A 79 -4.86 3.11 -9.43
N SER A 80 -5.90 2.28 -9.56
CA SER A 80 -6.49 1.94 -10.87
C SER A 80 -7.03 3.18 -11.59
N LEU A 81 -7.72 4.07 -10.86
CA LEU A 81 -8.23 5.31 -11.44
C LEU A 81 -7.11 6.22 -11.92
N ARG A 82 -6.00 6.31 -11.18
CA ARG A 82 -4.82 7.08 -11.60
C ARG A 82 -4.18 6.52 -12.87
N LEU A 83 -4.05 5.20 -12.99
CA LEU A 83 -3.57 4.56 -14.22
C LEU A 83 -4.50 4.87 -15.40
N LYS A 84 -5.81 4.72 -15.21
CA LYS A 84 -6.80 5.04 -16.25
C LYS A 84 -6.73 6.51 -16.66
N LYS A 85 -6.58 7.43 -15.71
CA LYS A 85 -6.44 8.85 -16.01
C LYS A 85 -5.17 9.13 -16.83
N ALA A 86 -4.05 8.53 -16.45
CA ALA A 86 -2.79 8.66 -17.17
C ALA A 86 -2.86 8.09 -18.60
N SER A 87 -3.61 7.00 -18.81
CA SER A 87 -3.81 6.46 -20.16
C SER A 87 -4.76 7.32 -21.01
N VAL A 88 -5.78 7.94 -20.41
CA VAL A 88 -6.75 8.79 -21.13
C VAL A 88 -6.14 10.12 -21.56
N SER A 89 -5.30 10.75 -20.74
CA SER A 89 -4.61 12.00 -21.13
C SER A 89 -3.65 11.83 -22.31
N GLY A 90 -3.15 10.61 -22.54
CA GLY A 90 -2.37 10.29 -23.74
C GLY A 90 -3.21 10.16 -25.01
N ALA A 91 -4.51 9.85 -24.89
CA ALA A 91 -5.43 9.72 -26.02
C ALA A 91 -6.05 11.06 -26.45
N GLU A 92 -6.20 12.02 -25.53
CA GLU A 92 -6.76 13.36 -25.82
C GLU A 92 -5.77 14.31 -26.52
N SER A 93 -4.51 13.90 -26.74
CA SER A 93 -3.48 14.73 -27.42
C SER A 93 -3.23 14.34 -28.88
N GLN A 94 -4.02 13.42 -29.44
CA GLN A 94 -3.90 12.95 -30.83
C GLN A 94 -5.13 13.27 -31.72
N VAL A 95 -6.02 14.17 -31.28
CA VAL A 95 -7.12 14.71 -32.10
C VAL A 95 -7.06 16.23 -32.05
#